data_AF-A0A7X9BU75-F1
#
_entry.id   AF-A0A7X9BU75-F1
#
_cell.length_a   1.000
_cell.length_b   1.000
_cell.length_c   1.000
_cell.angle_alpha   90.00
_cell.angle_beta   90.00
_cell.angle_gamma   90.00
#
_symmetry.space_group_name_H-M   'P 1'
#
loop_
_entity.id
_entity.type
_entity.pdbx_description
1 polymer ?
#
loop_
_entity_poly.entity_id
_entity_poly.type
_entity_poly.pdbx_seq_one_letter_code
_entity_poly.pdbx_strand_id
1 'polypeptide(L)' 'MARYTGAVCRLCRREGQKLYLKGERCYSSKCSVA' A
#
# COMPACT_ATOMS: atom_id res chain seq x y z
N MET A 1 -6.21 20.47 1.49
CA MET A 1 -6.29 19.00 1.57
C MET A 1 -4.87 18.45 1.53
N ALA A 2 -4.34 17.96 2.66
CA ALA A 2 -2.96 17.48 2.72
C ALA A 2 -2.85 16.14 1.97
N ARG A 3 -2.14 16.11 0.84
CA ARG A 3 -1.87 14.87 0.11
C ARG A 3 -0.82 14.06 0.87
N TYR A 4 -1.11 12.79 1.16
CA TYR A 4 -0.15 11.89 1.78
C TYR A 4 0.91 11.46 0.76
N THR A 5 2.10 12.05 0.83
CA THR A 5 3.26 11.70 -0.02
C THR A 5 4.14 10.61 0.60
N GLY A 6 3.74 10.06 1.74
CA GLY A 6 4.48 9.04 2.46
C GLY A 6 4.46 7.66 1.77
N ALA A 7 5.20 6.73 2.35
CA ALA A 7 5.27 5.36 1.86
C ALA A 7 3.93 4.64 2.04
N VAL A 8 3.16 4.55 0.96
CA VAL A 8 1.82 3.94 0.92
C VAL A 8 1.78 2.50 1.44
N CYS A 9 2.84 1.71 1.23
CA CYS A 9 2.94 0.33 1.75
C CYS A 9 2.99 0.27 3.30
N ARG A 10 3.34 1.37 3.97
CA ARG A 10 3.26 1.49 5.44
C ARG A 10 1.81 1.47 5.91
N LEU A 11 0.90 2.08 5.15
CA LEU A 11 -0.53 2.06 5.45
C LEU A 11 -1.09 0.63 5.30
N CYS A 12 -0.79 -0.06 4.21
CA CYS A 12 -1.22 -1.45 4.03
C CYS A 12 -0.70 -2.36 5.17
N ARG A 13 0.56 -2.18 5.61
CA ARG A 13 1.11 -2.94 6.75
C ARG A 13 0.44 -2.62 8.08
N ARG A 14 0.04 -1.37 8.29
CA ARG A 14 -0.65 -0.94 9.52
C ARG A 14 -2.07 -1.49 9.60
N GLU A 15 -2.77 -1.51 8.48
CA GLU A 15 -4.15 -2.00 8.39
C GLU A 15 -4.22 -3.54 8.27
N GLY A 16 -3.10 -4.23 8.04
CA GLY A 16 -3.07 -5.68 7.89
C GLY A 16 -3.79 -6.21 6.65
N GLN A 17 -4.19 -5.34 5.73
CA GLN A 17 -4.96 -5.67 4.52
C GLN A 17 -4.44 -4.92 3.28
N LYS A 18 -4.70 -5.47 2.10
CA LYS A 18 -4.35 -4.83 0.83
C LYS A 18 -5.29 -3.66 0.53
N LEU A 19 -4.77 -2.44 0.64
CA LEU A 19 -5.51 -1.21 0.29
C LEU A 19 -5.42 -0.84 -1.20
N TYR A 20 -4.64 -1.59 -2.01
CA TYR A 20 -4.47 -1.39 -3.46
C TYR A 20 -4.08 0.04 -3.92
N LEU A 21 -3.50 0.83 -3.02
CA LEU A 21 -3.16 2.23 -3.27
C LEU A 21 -1.99 2.45 -4.26
N LYS A 22 -1.29 1.39 -4.69
CA LYS A 22 -0.24 1.45 -5.73
C LYS A 22 -0.60 0.70 -7.01
N GLY A 23 -1.87 0.31 -7.19
CA GLY A 23 -2.33 -0.38 -8.41
C GLY A 23 -1.54 -1.66 -8.70
N GLU A 24 -0.94 -1.74 -9.90
CA GLU A 24 -0.19 -2.90 -10.42
C GLU A 24 0.84 -3.47 -9.44
N ARG A 25 1.53 -2.61 -8.69
CA ARG A 25 2.54 -3.04 -7.72
C ARG A 25 1.93 -3.81 -6.54
N CYS A 26 0.67 -3.54 -6.20
CA CYS A 26 -0.08 -4.26 -5.16
C CYS A 26 -0.56 -5.65 -5.62
N TYR A 27 -0.71 -5.86 -6.93
CA TYR A 27 -1.04 -7.17 -7.52
C TYR A 27 0.19 -8.03 -7.79
N SER A 28 1.39 -7.43 -7.83
CA SER A 28 2.64 -8.18 -7.92
C SER A 28 3.02 -8.88 -6.60
N SER A 29 3.85 -9.91 -6.68
CA SER A 29 4.46 -10.62 -5.53
C SER A 29 5.36 -9.74 -4.65
N LYS A 30 5.62 -8.48 -5.05
CA LYS A 30 6.40 -7.51 -4.27
C LYS A 30 5.55 -6.68 -3.30
N CYS A 31 4.26 -6.96 -3.17
CA CYS A 31 3.41 -6.27 -2.20
C CYS A 31 3.83 -6.62 -0.76
N SER A 32 3.88 -5.62 0.12
CA SER A 32 4.30 -5.80 1.52
C SER A 32 3.25 -6.50 2.40
N VAL A 33 2.07 -6.77 1.86
CA VAL A 33 0.97 -7.49 2.49
C VAL A 33 0.61 -8.63 1.53
N ALA A 34 0.58 -9.85 2.06
CA ALA A 34 0.35 -11.08 1.31
C ALA A 34 -1.03 -11.12 0.66
#